data_AF-A0A6J6AWS8-F1
#
_entry.id   AF-A0A6J6AWS8-F1
#
_cell.length_a   1.000
_cell.length_b   1.000
_cell.length_c   1.000
_cell.angle_alpha   90.00
_cell.angle_beta   90.00
_cell.angle_gamma   90.00
#
_symmetry.space_group_name_H-M   'P 1'
#
loop_
_entity.id
_entity.type
_entity.pdbx_description
1 polymer ?
#
loop_
_entity_poly.entity_id
_entity_poly.type
_entity_poly.pdbx_seq_one_letter_code
_entity_poly.pdbx_strand_id
1 'polypeptide(L)'
;MFTQLGSASGPFKQISITRNGSLNNSTYKLDGVLQVDGGLAAFSDPELLKVLGAEPFAQNLQLANTELSSAMNIDFVAKLPGKTQQSTGLVTDNIVTWQVPLDGSALSATYTSKNTAIRAIAAQFTSLFFKFLLIVWLVGMAITILTIAYKRRGELRTPTE
;
A
#
# COMPACT_ATOMS: atom_id res chain seq x y z
N MET A 1 -1.71 -24.82 5.89
CA MET A 1 -2.94 -24.01 6.00
C MET A 1 -3.24 -23.23 4.71
N PHE A 2 -2.32 -22.46 4.13
CA PHE A 2 -2.60 -21.72 2.87
C PHE A 2 -2.86 -22.59 1.64
N THR A 3 -2.40 -23.84 1.62
CA THR A 3 -2.56 -24.79 0.49
C THR A 3 -3.98 -25.28 0.26
N GLN A 4 -4.87 -25.26 1.27
CA GLN A 4 -6.29 -25.62 1.06
C GLN A 4 -7.09 -24.46 0.46
N LEU A 5 -6.75 -23.22 0.85
CA LEU A 5 -7.42 -21.99 0.39
C LEU A 5 -7.01 -21.59 -1.03
N GLY A 6 -5.80 -21.95 -1.46
CA GLY A 6 -5.32 -21.80 -2.84
C GLY A 6 -5.35 -23.09 -3.66
N SER A 7 -6.19 -24.06 -3.27
CA SER A 7 -6.42 -25.28 -4.06
C SER A 7 -7.12 -24.94 -5.40
N ALA A 8 -7.18 -25.88 -6.34
CA ALA A 8 -7.66 -25.62 -7.70
C ALA A 8 -9.09 -25.01 -7.78
N SER A 9 -9.91 -25.23 -6.76
CA SER A 9 -11.29 -24.70 -6.67
C SER A 9 -11.45 -23.57 -5.63
N GLY A 10 -10.36 -23.15 -4.98
CA GLY A 10 -10.38 -22.10 -3.97
C GLY A 10 -10.45 -20.69 -4.57
N PRO A 11 -11.02 -19.70 -3.85
CA PRO A 11 -11.19 -18.32 -4.33
C PRO A 11 -9.87 -17.57 -4.57
N PHE A 12 -8.74 -18.12 -4.13
CA PHE A 12 -7.46 -17.42 -4.05
C PHE A 12 -6.44 -18.07 -4.98
N LYS A 13 -6.09 -17.39 -6.07
CA LYS A 13 -5.11 -17.88 -7.04
C LYS A 13 -3.84 -17.04 -7.01
N GLN A 14 -2.70 -17.71 -6.96
CA GLN A 14 -1.38 -17.09 -7.11
C GLN A 14 -1.11 -15.93 -6.11
N ILE A 15 -1.69 -16.02 -4.90
CA ILE A 15 -1.45 -15.02 -3.86
C ILE A 15 0.01 -15.08 -3.44
N SER A 16 0.70 -13.96 -3.57
CA SER A 16 2.07 -13.76 -3.16
C SER A 16 2.17 -12.53 -2.27
N ILE A 17 2.92 -12.65 -1.18
CA ILE A 17 3.25 -11.55 -0.29
C ILE A 17 4.76 -11.44 -0.28
N THR A 18 5.28 -10.31 -0.73
CA THR A 18 6.71 -10.04 -0.76
C THR A 18 7.04 -8.87 0.17
N ARG A 19 8.17 -8.99 0.86
CA ARG A 19 8.76 -7.92 1.66
C ARG A 19 10.12 -7.59 1.06
N ASN A 20 10.34 -6.33 0.72
CA ASN A 20 11.63 -5.84 0.24
C ASN A 20 12.13 -4.69 1.12
N GLY A 21 13.41 -4.71 1.51
CA GLY A 21 14.05 -3.64 2.27
C GLY A 21 14.58 -4.04 3.66
N SER A 22 15.24 -3.08 4.30
CA SER A 22 15.89 -3.22 5.62
C SER A 22 14.88 -3.03 6.76
N LEU A 23 15.26 -3.36 8.01
CA LEU A 23 14.40 -3.24 9.19
C LEU A 23 13.70 -1.88 9.33
N ASN A 24 14.36 -0.78 8.93
CA ASN A 24 13.85 0.58 9.09
C ASN A 24 13.17 1.17 7.84
N ASN A 25 13.24 0.47 6.70
CA ASN A 25 12.61 0.88 5.45
C ASN A 25 12.23 -0.38 4.67
N SER A 26 10.98 -0.81 4.84
CA SER A 26 10.45 -2.02 4.22
C SER A 26 9.21 -1.69 3.39
N THR A 27 9.17 -2.22 2.18
CA THR A 27 8.00 -2.22 1.31
C THR A 27 7.39 -3.61 1.35
N TYR A 28 6.09 -3.67 1.64
CA TYR A 28 5.29 -4.87 1.59
C TYR A 28 4.42 -4.80 0.34
N LYS A 29 4.40 -5.88 -0.44
CA LYS A 29 3.56 -6.00 -1.63
C LYS A 29 2.77 -7.29 -1.57
N LEU A 30 1.47 -7.19 -1.74
CA LEU A 30 0.55 -8.29 -1.94
C LEU A 30 0.08 -8.24 -3.40
N ASP A 31 0.22 -9.36 -4.09
CA ASP A 31 -0.30 -9.57 -5.45
C ASP A 31 -1.01 -10.91 -5.52
N GLY A 32 -2.14 -10.97 -6.21
CA GLY A 32 -2.77 -12.24 -6.61
C GLY A 32 -4.09 -12.03 -7.32
N VAL A 33 -4.74 -13.14 -7.64
CA VAL A 33 -6.02 -13.15 -8.36
C VAL A 33 -7.09 -13.76 -7.46
N LEU A 34 -8.21 -13.06 -7.34
CA LEU A 34 -9.40 -13.48 -6.63
C LEU A 34 -10.42 -13.97 -7.67
N GLN A 35 -10.75 -15.25 -7.63
CA GLN A 35 -11.67 -15.87 -8.58
C GLN A 35 -12.21 -17.18 -8.00
N VAL A 36 -13.54 -17.34 -8.01
CA VAL A 36 -14.20 -18.62 -7.70
C VAL A 36 -14.60 -19.29 -9.01
N ASP A 37 -13.91 -20.35 -9.38
CA ASP A 37 -14.24 -21.13 -10.58
C ASP A 37 -15.35 -22.14 -10.28
N GLY A 38 -16.38 -22.19 -11.11
CA GLY A 38 -17.42 -23.23 -11.01
C GLY A 38 -18.66 -22.85 -10.20
N GLY A 39 -18.84 -21.56 -9.86
CA GLY A 39 -20.08 -21.06 -9.26
C GLY A 39 -20.45 -21.78 -7.96
N LEU A 40 -21.70 -22.24 -7.84
CA LEU A 40 -22.20 -22.89 -6.62
C LEU A 40 -21.54 -24.26 -6.38
N ALA A 41 -21.14 -24.97 -7.44
CA ALA A 41 -20.38 -26.22 -7.32
C ALA A 41 -19.01 -26.04 -6.66
N ALA A 42 -18.41 -24.84 -6.75
CA ALA A 42 -17.10 -24.54 -6.15
C ALA A 42 -17.10 -24.67 -4.61
N PHE A 43 -18.28 -24.57 -3.99
CA PHE A 43 -18.46 -24.68 -2.55
C PHE A 43 -18.79 -26.10 -2.09
N SER A 44 -18.86 -27.06 -3.01
CA SER A 44 -19.23 -28.45 -2.73
C SER A 44 -18.07 -29.39 -2.98
N ASP A 45 -17.93 -30.40 -2.13
CA ASP A 45 -16.95 -31.46 -2.35
C ASP A 45 -17.35 -32.27 -3.61
N PRO A 46 -16.41 -32.63 -4.49
CA PRO A 46 -16.69 -33.52 -5.64
C PRO A 46 -17.39 -34.83 -5.26
N GLU A 47 -17.13 -35.41 -4.09
CA GLU A 47 -17.83 -36.59 -3.60
C GLU A 47 -19.27 -36.29 -3.21
N LEU A 48 -19.52 -35.12 -2.62
CA LEU A 48 -20.87 -34.68 -2.27
C LEU A 48 -21.70 -34.40 -3.54
N LEU A 49 -21.10 -33.78 -4.56
CA LEU A 49 -21.75 -33.56 -5.85
C LEU A 49 -22.12 -34.88 -6.54
N LYS A 50 -21.27 -35.91 -6.42
CA LYS A 50 -21.57 -37.25 -6.95
C LYS A 50 -22.74 -37.92 -6.24
N VAL A 51 -22.87 -37.73 -4.92
CA VAL A 51 -23.97 -38.31 -4.13
C VAL A 51 -25.28 -37.57 -4.38
N LEU A 52 -25.26 -36.24 -4.46
CA LEU A 52 -26.45 -35.42 -4.63
C LEU A 52 -26.93 -35.35 -6.09
N GLY A 53 -26.05 -35.59 -7.07
CA GLY A 53 -26.36 -35.50 -8.51
C GLY A 53 -26.67 -34.10 -9.01
N ALA A 54 -26.62 -33.09 -8.13
CA ALA A 54 -26.89 -31.69 -8.41
C ALA A 54 -26.13 -30.79 -7.42
N GLU A 55 -25.98 -29.52 -7.80
CA GLU A 55 -25.38 -28.49 -6.93
C GLU A 55 -26.30 -28.19 -5.73
N PRO A 56 -25.77 -28.20 -4.49
CA PRO A 56 -26.51 -27.82 -3.31
C PRO A 56 -27.09 -26.42 -3.45
N PHE A 57 -28.34 -26.21 -3.04
CA PHE A 57 -29.06 -24.93 -3.09
C PHE A 57 -29.40 -24.36 -4.48
N ALA A 58 -29.04 -25.04 -5.59
CA ALA A 58 -29.38 -24.57 -6.93
C ALA A 58 -30.90 -24.41 -7.12
N GLN A 59 -31.69 -25.36 -6.61
CA GLN A 59 -33.16 -25.27 -6.65
C GLN A 59 -33.70 -24.11 -5.81
N ASN A 60 -33.07 -23.83 -4.66
CA ASN A 60 -33.48 -22.74 -3.78
C ASN A 60 -33.24 -21.38 -4.44
N LEU A 61 -32.12 -21.19 -5.13
CA LEU A 61 -31.80 -19.96 -5.87
C LEU A 61 -32.74 -19.77 -7.05
N GLN A 62 -33.08 -20.84 -7.78
CA GLN A 62 -34.07 -20.81 -8.86
C GLN A 62 -35.48 -20.43 -8.35
N LEU A 63 -35.91 -21.03 -7.23
CA LEU A 63 -37.20 -20.71 -6.61
C LEU A 63 -37.24 -19.27 -6.06
N ALA A 64 -36.11 -18.76 -5.56
CA ALA A 64 -35.99 -17.40 -5.06
C ALA A 64 -35.74 -16.35 -6.17
N ASN A 65 -35.62 -16.79 -7.44
CA ASN A 65 -35.26 -15.94 -8.59
C ASN A 65 -34.09 -14.99 -8.29
N THR A 66 -33.06 -15.50 -7.63
CA THR A 66 -31.93 -14.73 -7.11
C THR A 66 -30.61 -15.38 -7.50
N GLU A 67 -29.67 -14.56 -7.93
CA GLU A 67 -28.30 -14.98 -8.26
C GLU A 67 -27.45 -15.21 -7.00
N LEU A 68 -26.48 -16.13 -7.07
CA LEU A 68 -25.59 -16.45 -5.95
C LEU A 68 -24.84 -15.21 -5.41
N SER A 69 -24.42 -14.31 -6.30
CA SER A 69 -23.73 -13.06 -5.96
C SER A 69 -24.58 -12.06 -5.19
N SER A 70 -25.90 -12.19 -5.24
CA SER A 70 -26.82 -11.36 -4.45
C SER A 70 -27.10 -11.96 -3.07
N ALA A 71 -27.08 -13.30 -2.99
CA ALA A 71 -27.33 -14.03 -1.74
C ALA A 71 -26.08 -14.15 -0.85
N MET A 72 -24.89 -14.15 -1.44
CA MET A 72 -23.63 -14.37 -0.74
C MET A 72 -22.53 -13.43 -1.24
N ASN A 73 -21.75 -12.89 -0.31
CA ASN A 73 -20.56 -12.09 -0.59
C ASN A 73 -19.36 -12.69 0.12
N ILE A 74 -18.21 -12.66 -0.56
CA ILE A 74 -16.92 -13.06 0.02
C ILE A 74 -16.00 -11.85 -0.04
N ASP A 75 -15.61 -11.35 1.12
CA ASP A 75 -14.68 -10.24 1.23
C ASP A 75 -13.27 -10.77 1.53
N PHE A 76 -12.32 -10.44 0.66
CA PHE A 76 -10.90 -10.63 0.92
C PHE A 76 -10.35 -9.39 1.60
N VAL A 77 -9.87 -9.54 2.83
CA VAL A 77 -9.39 -8.43 3.66
C VAL A 77 -7.91 -8.63 3.95
N ALA A 78 -7.09 -7.62 3.64
CA ALA A 78 -5.65 -7.63 3.90
C ALA A 78 -5.19 -6.39 4.65
N LYS A 79 -4.33 -6.58 5.65
CA LYS A 79 -3.67 -5.51 6.40
C LYS A 79 -2.16 -5.69 6.30
N LEU A 80 -1.49 -4.73 5.65
CA LEU A 80 -0.04 -4.72 5.52
C LEU A 80 0.59 -3.68 6.47
N PRO A 81 1.78 -3.97 7.04
CA PRO A 81 2.48 -3.01 7.90
C PRO A 81 2.93 -1.77 7.12
N GLY A 82 2.86 -0.59 7.75
CA GLY A 82 3.25 0.68 7.13
C GLY A 82 2.04 1.48 6.65
N LYS A 83 2.27 2.44 5.75
CA LYS A 83 1.21 3.23 5.12
C LYS A 83 0.94 2.71 3.71
N THR A 84 -0.35 2.53 3.37
CA THR A 84 -0.80 2.23 2.01
C THR A 84 -0.24 3.24 1.00
N GLN A 85 0.40 2.73 -0.04
CA GLN A 85 0.87 3.51 -1.18
C GLN A 85 -0.04 3.31 -2.40
N GLN A 86 -0.42 2.07 -2.67
CA GLN A 86 -1.22 1.70 -3.83
C GLN A 86 -2.11 0.51 -3.49
N SER A 87 -3.35 0.53 -3.98
CA SER A 87 -4.34 -0.52 -3.79
C SER A 87 -5.28 -0.59 -4.99
N THR A 88 -5.72 -1.79 -5.36
CA THR A 88 -6.86 -2.01 -6.28
C THR A 88 -8.19 -2.20 -5.55
N GLY A 89 -8.17 -2.35 -4.22
CA GLY A 89 -9.34 -2.56 -3.37
C GLY A 89 -9.70 -1.32 -2.54
N LEU A 90 -10.83 -1.39 -1.85
CA LEU A 90 -11.32 -0.33 -0.96
C LEU A 90 -10.42 -0.23 0.27
N VAL A 91 -9.94 0.98 0.57
CA VAL A 91 -8.99 1.22 1.67
C VAL A 91 -9.69 1.94 2.81
N THR A 92 -9.74 1.30 3.98
CA THR A 92 -10.25 1.88 5.23
C THR A 92 -9.24 1.62 6.34
N ASP A 93 -8.73 2.65 7.00
CA ASP A 93 -7.80 2.52 8.14
C ASP A 93 -6.61 1.56 7.90
N ASN A 94 -5.99 1.66 6.72
CA ASN A 94 -4.84 0.83 6.30
C ASN A 94 -5.16 -0.68 6.14
N ILE A 95 -6.44 -1.01 6.11
CA ILE A 95 -6.99 -2.30 5.72
C ILE A 95 -7.51 -2.15 4.29
N VAL A 96 -7.21 -3.12 3.44
CA VAL A 96 -7.71 -3.16 2.08
C VAL A 96 -8.68 -4.31 1.92
N THR A 97 -9.85 -4.03 1.37
CA THR A 97 -10.91 -5.01 1.13
C THR A 97 -11.21 -5.12 -0.36
N TRP A 98 -11.32 -6.35 -0.85
CA TRP A 98 -11.80 -6.68 -2.19
C TRP A 98 -12.98 -7.62 -2.08
N GLN A 99 -14.01 -7.38 -2.88
CA GLN A 99 -15.12 -8.31 -3.03
C GLN A 99 -14.76 -9.35 -4.07
N VAL A 100 -14.75 -10.63 -3.68
CA VAL A 100 -14.39 -11.73 -4.58
C VAL A 100 -15.56 -12.00 -5.53
N PRO A 101 -15.34 -11.97 -6.85
CA PRO A 101 -16.35 -12.37 -7.81
C PRO A 101 -16.72 -13.85 -7.70
N LEU A 102 -18.03 -14.13 -7.64
CA LEU A 102 -18.61 -15.47 -7.56
C LEU A 102 -19.13 -16.00 -8.91
N ASP A 103 -19.12 -15.15 -9.93
CA ASP A 103 -19.58 -15.44 -11.29
C ASP A 103 -18.49 -16.07 -12.17
N GLY A 104 -17.34 -16.40 -11.59
CA GLY A 104 -16.18 -16.91 -12.31
C GLY A 104 -15.32 -15.84 -12.98
N SER A 105 -15.65 -14.55 -12.85
CA SER A 105 -14.76 -13.47 -13.31
C SER A 105 -13.51 -13.38 -12.43
N ALA A 106 -12.39 -12.95 -13.01
CA ALA A 106 -11.12 -12.82 -12.29
C ALA A 106 -10.92 -11.37 -11.84
N LEU A 107 -10.65 -11.16 -10.54
CA LEU A 107 -10.32 -9.86 -9.96
C LEU A 107 -8.85 -9.83 -9.52
N SER A 108 -8.08 -8.86 -10.04
CA SER A 108 -6.69 -8.66 -9.63
C SER A 108 -6.61 -7.88 -8.31
N ALA A 109 -6.06 -8.52 -7.27
CA ALA A 109 -5.82 -7.93 -5.97
C ALA A 109 -4.35 -7.51 -5.85
N THR A 110 -4.10 -6.19 -5.83
CA THR A 110 -2.76 -5.62 -5.63
C THR A 110 -2.80 -4.62 -4.49
N TYR A 111 -1.92 -4.77 -3.50
CA TYR A 111 -1.77 -3.85 -2.38
C TYR A 111 -0.30 -3.66 -2.02
N THR A 112 0.19 -2.42 -2.10
CA THR A 112 1.54 -2.03 -1.72
C THR A 112 1.50 -1.08 -0.53
N SER A 113 2.25 -1.41 0.52
CA SER A 113 2.42 -0.58 1.71
C SER A 113 3.91 -0.32 1.99
N LYS A 114 4.25 0.89 2.42
CA LYS A 114 5.62 1.27 2.77
C LYS A 114 5.69 1.62 4.24
N ASN A 115 6.55 0.91 4.96
CA ASN A 115 6.92 1.24 6.33
C ASN A 115 8.25 2.00 6.31
N THR A 116 8.16 3.33 6.32
CA THR A 116 9.33 4.20 6.50
C THR A 116 9.30 4.72 7.94
N ALA A 117 10.38 4.48 8.70
CA ALA A 117 10.52 5.11 10.01
C ALA A 117 10.43 6.63 9.84
N ILE A 118 9.44 7.27 10.48
CA ILE A 118 9.12 8.70 10.40
C ILE A 118 10.36 9.59 10.65
N ARG A 119 11.36 9.07 11.38
CA ARG A 119 12.66 9.71 11.63
C ARG A 119 13.46 10.00 10.36
N ALA A 120 13.34 9.19 9.30
CA ALA A 120 14.11 9.37 8.06
C ALA A 120 13.56 10.49 7.17
N ILE A 121 12.23 10.70 7.15
CA ILE A 121 11.61 11.80 6.38
C ILE A 121 11.92 13.14 7.08
N ALA A 122 11.84 13.19 8.41
CA ALA A 122 12.25 14.37 9.17
C ALA A 122 13.73 14.71 8.96
N ALA A 123 14.62 13.72 9.02
CA ALA A 123 16.06 13.96 8.83
C ALA A 123 16.39 14.56 7.44
N GLN A 124 15.66 14.18 6.39
CA GLN A 124 15.93 14.66 5.04
C GLN A 124 15.44 16.10 4.81
N PHE A 125 14.28 16.47 5.35
CA PHE A 125 13.77 17.85 5.25
C PHE A 125 14.48 18.81 6.22
N THR A 126 14.81 18.37 7.44
CA THR A 126 15.57 19.19 8.39
C THR A 126 16.99 19.49 7.89
N SER A 127 17.68 18.52 7.28
CA SER A 127 19.07 18.70 6.83
C SER A 127 19.20 19.75 5.70
N LEU A 128 18.29 19.77 4.72
CA LEU A 128 18.35 20.79 3.66
C LEU A 128 18.08 22.20 4.19
N PHE A 129 17.04 22.36 5.02
CA PHE A 129 16.68 23.66 5.58
C PHE A 129 17.81 24.27 6.42
N PHE A 130 18.44 23.46 7.30
CA PHE A 130 19.56 23.92 8.12
C PHE A 130 20.80 24.25 7.29
N LYS A 131 21.08 23.51 6.20
CA LYS A 131 22.17 23.85 5.29
C LYS A 131 21.96 25.19 4.59
N PHE A 132 20.76 25.43 4.06
CA PHE A 132 20.42 26.72 3.44
C PHE A 132 20.53 27.88 4.45
N LEU A 133 19.97 27.70 5.64
CA LEU A 133 20.06 28.70 6.70
C LEU A 133 21.52 29.02 7.08
N LEU A 134 22.36 28.00 7.19
CA LEU A 134 23.79 28.16 7.51
C LEU A 134 24.54 28.90 6.40
N ILE A 135 24.26 28.61 5.13
CA ILE A 135 24.86 29.31 3.99
C ILE A 135 24.45 30.79 4.02
N VAL A 136 23.16 31.10 4.20
CA VAL A 136 22.67 32.48 4.30
C VAL A 136 23.34 33.22 5.44
N TRP A 137 23.49 32.58 6.60
CA TRP A 137 24.15 33.16 7.76
C TRP A 137 25.65 33.44 7.51
N LEU A 138 26.38 32.51 6.89
CA LEU A 138 27.78 32.70 6.52
C LEU A 138 27.97 33.83 5.51
N VAL A 139 27.10 33.93 4.51
CA VAL A 139 27.11 35.05 3.54
C VAL A 139 26.85 36.38 4.24
N GLY A 140 25.88 36.41 5.16
CA GLY A 140 25.61 37.59 6.00
C GLY A 140 26.83 38.03 6.79
N MET A 141 27.53 37.09 7.44
CA MET A 141 28.77 37.38 8.19
C MET A 141 29.89 37.88 7.28
N ALA A 142 30.07 37.30 6.09
CA ALA A 142 31.08 37.77 5.16
C ALA A 142 30.82 39.21 4.71
N ILE A 143 29.56 39.55 4.42
CA ILE A 143 29.15 40.90 4.00
C ILE A 143 29.40 41.92 5.12
N THR A 144 29.04 41.61 6.37
CA THR A 144 29.24 42.52 7.51
C THR A 144 30.72 42.75 7.79
N ILE A 145 31.54 41.70 7.74
CA ILE A 145 33.00 41.82 7.91
C ILE A 145 33.59 42.70 6.80
N LEU A 146 33.20 42.47 5.54
CA LEU A 146 33.66 43.27 4.41
C LEU A 146 33.25 44.73 4.57
N THR A 147 31.99 45.02 4.89
CA THR A 147 31.52 46.42 5.05
C THR A 147 32.24 47.14 6.18
N ILE A 148 32.49 46.49 7.31
CA ILE A 148 33.26 47.09 8.42
C ILE A 148 34.71 47.31 8.01
N ALA A 149 35.34 46.36 7.31
CA ALA A 149 36.71 46.49 6.83
C ALA A 149 36.85 47.62 5.78
N TYR A 150 35.88 47.75 4.87
CA TYR A 150 35.84 48.84 3.88
C TYR A 150 35.65 50.20 4.55
N LYS A 151 34.74 50.33 5.52
CA LYS A 151 34.53 51.59 6.27
C LYS A 151 35.78 52.00 7.05
N ARG A 152 36.41 51.07 7.78
CA ARG A 152 37.65 51.35 8.52
C ARG A 152 38.81 51.79 7.61
N ARG A 153 38.89 51.26 6.39
CA ARG A 153 39.91 51.69 5.41
C ARG A 153 39.66 53.08 4.82
N GLY A 154 38.41 53.57 4.85
CA GLY A 154 38.07 54.93 4.45
C GLY A 154 38.44 55.99 5.50
N GLU A 155 38.24 55.67 6.78
CA GLU A 155 38.53 56.58 7.91
C GLU A 155 40.03 56.79 8.14
N LEU A 156 40.88 55.86 7.71
CA LEU A 156 42.35 56.00 7.75
C LEU A 156 42.92 56.92 6.65
N ARG A 157 42.08 57.48 5.78
CA ARG A 157 42.49 58.24 4.58
C ARG A 157 42.11 59.72 4.59
N THR A 158 41.66 60.27 5.71
CA THR A 158 41.62 61.73 5.89
C THR A 158 42.84 62.18 6.68
N PRO A 159 43.89 62.72 6.02
CA PRO A 159 44.81 63.61 6.69
C PRO A 159 44.01 64.83 7.13
N THR A 160 43.93 65.04 8.43
CA THR A 160 43.57 66.34 9.00
C THR A 160 44.70 67.32 8.67
N GLU A 161 44.43 68.26 7.77
CA GLU A 161 45.03 69.60 7.82
C GLU A 161 44.24 70.48 8.80
#